data_AF-A0A661E5H4-F1
#
_entry.id   AF-A0A661E5H4-F1
#
_cell.length_a   1.000
_cell.length_b   1.000
_cell.length_c   1.000
_cell.angle_alpha   90.00
_cell.angle_beta   90.00
_cell.angle_gamma   90.00
#
_symmetry.space_group_name_H-M   'P 1'
#
loop_
_entity.id
_entity.type
_entity.pdbx_description
1 polymer ?
#
loop_
_entity_poly.entity_id
_entity_poly.type
_entity_poly.pdbx_seq_one_letter_code
_entity_poly.pdbx_strand_id
1 'polypeptide(L)'
;MLFKKSNKILLAALVSGSMGFMVAGQGVYMAAKASFAQYLMEQAWLESSRQGISISPWPWADTKPMARINFIKQKQSLIVMEGSSGRTLAFAPG
;
A
#
# COMPACT_ATOMS: atom_id res chain seq x y z
N MET A 1 -14.78 -7.29 48.98
CA MET A 1 -13.78 -6.53 48.18
C MET A 1 -13.33 -7.24 46.88
N LEU A 2 -13.53 -8.57 46.72
CA LEU A 2 -12.99 -9.35 45.59
C LEU A 2 -13.68 -9.10 44.22
N PHE A 3 -14.99 -8.82 44.18
CA PHE A 3 -15.73 -8.61 42.92
C PHE A 3 -15.29 -7.36 42.14
N LYS A 4 -14.86 -6.29 42.83
CA LYS A 4 -14.48 -5.02 42.19
C LYS A 4 -13.14 -5.12 41.42
N LYS A 5 -12.30 -6.10 41.76
CA LYS A 5 -11.00 -6.34 41.09
C LYS A 5 -11.18 -7.07 39.75
N SER A 6 -12.15 -7.99 39.67
CA SER A 6 -12.46 -8.74 38.45
C SER A 6 -12.97 -7.83 37.32
N ASN A 7 -13.89 -6.90 37.61
CA ASN A 7 -14.39 -5.95 36.62
C ASN A 7 -13.28 -5.03 36.06
N LYS A 8 -12.26 -4.69 36.86
CA LYS A 8 -11.13 -3.89 36.38
C LYS A 8 -10.24 -4.66 35.40
N ILE A 9 -10.07 -5.97 35.60
CA ILE A 9 -9.30 -6.83 34.69
C ILE A 9 -10.06 -7.04 33.38
N LEU A 10 -11.38 -7.26 33.44
CA LEU A 10 -12.21 -7.35 32.25
C LEU A 10 -12.22 -6.04 31.45
N LEU A 11 -12.33 -4.89 32.11
CA LEU A 11 -12.23 -3.58 31.46
C LEU A 11 -10.86 -3.37 30.82
N ALA A 12 -9.77 -3.71 31.53
CA ALA A 12 -8.42 -3.59 30.99
C ALA A 12 -8.21 -4.49 29.75
N ALA A 13 -8.69 -5.73 29.80
CA ALA A 13 -8.61 -6.66 28.67
C ALA A 13 -9.42 -6.16 27.46
N LEU A 14 -10.60 -5.58 27.69
CA LEU A 14 -11.47 -5.06 26.64
C LEU A 14 -10.86 -3.81 25.97
N VAL A 15 -10.21 -2.93 26.76
CA VAL A 15 -9.47 -1.77 26.25
C VAL A 15 -8.21 -2.20 25.49
N SER A 16 -7.44 -3.16 25.99
CA SER A 16 -6.25 -3.64 25.25
C SER A 16 -6.64 -4.37 23.96
N GLY A 17 -7.76 -5.13 24.00
CA GLY A 17 -8.30 -5.81 22.83
C GLY A 17 -8.73 -4.85 21.73
N SER A 18 -9.50 -3.80 22.09
CA SER A 18 -9.93 -2.79 21.12
C SER A 18 -8.75 -2.04 20.50
N MET A 19 -7.73 -1.68 21.30
CA MET A 19 -6.50 -1.06 20.81
C MET A 19 -5.77 -1.96 19.80
N GLY A 20 -5.68 -3.27 20.09
CA GLY A 20 -5.09 -4.25 19.18
C GLY A 20 -5.84 -4.34 17.84
N PHE A 21 -7.18 -4.37 17.89
CA PHE A 21 -8.00 -4.35 16.67
C PHE A 21 -7.84 -3.07 15.86
N MET A 22 -7.71 -1.91 16.51
CA MET A 22 -7.45 -0.64 15.81
C MET A 22 -6.12 -0.68 15.05
N VAL A 23 -5.04 -1.18 15.67
CA VAL A 23 -3.73 -1.29 15.01
C VAL A 23 -3.76 -2.31 13.87
N ALA A 24 -4.41 -3.46 14.08
CA ALA A 24 -4.57 -4.46 13.03
C ALA A 24 -5.36 -3.90 11.83
N GLY A 25 -6.45 -3.17 12.10
CA GLY A 25 -7.24 -2.50 11.06
C GLY A 25 -6.43 -1.47 10.26
N GLN A 26 -5.56 -0.70 10.93
CA GLN A 26 -4.65 0.23 10.26
C GLN A 26 -3.65 -0.50 9.35
N GLY A 27 -3.10 -1.64 9.82
CA GLY A 27 -2.19 -2.46 9.00
C GLY A 27 -2.87 -3.00 7.73
N VAL A 28 -4.09 -3.53 7.88
CA VAL A 28 -4.88 -4.00 6.73
C VAL A 28 -5.21 -2.85 5.78
N TYR A 29 -5.59 -1.68 6.30
CA TYR A 29 -5.85 -0.50 5.49
C TYR A 29 -4.62 -0.08 4.66
N MET A 30 -3.43 -0.11 5.27
CA MET A 30 -2.18 0.20 4.57
C MET A 30 -1.84 -0.83 3.47
N ALA A 31 -2.03 -2.12 3.73
CA ALA A 31 -1.81 -3.16 2.74
C ALA A 31 -2.81 -3.05 1.57
N ALA A 32 -4.09 -2.83 1.89
CA ALA A 32 -5.16 -2.72 0.90
C ALA A 32 -4.93 -1.53 -0.04
N LYS A 33 -4.62 -0.34 0.50
CA LYS A 33 -4.34 0.84 -0.34
C LYS A 33 -3.10 0.63 -1.22
N ALA A 34 -2.09 -0.10 -0.72
CA ALA A 34 -0.87 -0.37 -1.49
C ALA A 34 -1.17 -1.30 -2.66
N SER A 35 -1.90 -2.39 -2.44
CA SER A 35 -2.33 -3.30 -3.51
C SER A 35 -3.19 -2.59 -4.56
N PHE A 36 -4.07 -1.68 -4.12
CA PHE A 36 -4.88 -0.88 -5.03
C PHE A 36 -4.02 0.05 -5.90
N ALA A 37 -3.01 0.70 -5.32
CA ALA A 37 -2.05 1.52 -6.07
C ALA A 37 -1.26 0.68 -7.09
N GLN A 38 -0.80 -0.52 -6.72
CA GLN A 38 -0.12 -1.43 -7.66
C GLN A 38 -1.00 -1.78 -8.86
N TYR A 39 -2.26 -2.09 -8.62
CA TYR A 39 -3.21 -2.39 -9.70
C TYR A 39 -3.39 -1.20 -10.64
N LEU A 40 -3.56 0.01 -10.10
CA LEU A 40 -3.69 1.22 -10.91
C LEU A 40 -2.43 1.51 -11.73
N MET A 41 -1.24 1.29 -11.16
CA MET A 41 0.02 1.42 -11.89
C MET A 41 0.13 0.44 -13.05
N GLU A 42 -0.29 -0.81 -12.86
CA GLU A 42 -0.30 -1.80 -13.94
C GLU A 42 -1.27 -1.40 -15.06
N GLN A 43 -2.47 -0.92 -14.72
CA GLN A 43 -3.43 -0.42 -15.71
C GLN A 43 -2.86 0.77 -16.49
N ALA A 44 -2.26 1.74 -15.80
CA ALA A 44 -1.66 2.90 -16.46
C ALA A 44 -0.45 2.54 -17.32
N TRP A 45 0.35 1.53 -16.93
CA TRP A 45 1.41 1.00 -17.78
C TRP A 45 0.86 0.37 -19.06
N LEU A 46 -0.17 -0.46 -18.95
CA LEU A 46 -0.80 -1.10 -20.10
C LEU A 46 -1.36 -0.05 -21.08
N GLU A 47 -2.03 0.97 -20.56
CA GLU A 47 -2.57 2.05 -21.37
C GLU A 47 -1.45 2.91 -21.99
N SER A 48 -0.41 3.23 -21.20
CA SER A 48 0.75 3.98 -21.70
C SER A 48 1.47 3.24 -22.82
N SER A 49 1.61 1.92 -22.69
CA SER A 49 2.23 1.06 -23.70
C SER A 49 1.38 0.96 -24.98
N ARG A 50 0.05 1.10 -24.89
CA ARG A 50 -0.84 1.09 -26.06
C ARG A 50 -0.86 2.44 -26.78
N GLN A 51 -0.91 3.54 -26.03
CA GLN A 51 -1.00 4.89 -26.57
C GLN A 51 0.38 5.49 -26.93
N GLY A 52 1.47 4.91 -26.44
CA GLY A 52 2.83 5.45 -26.63
C GLY A 52 3.12 6.72 -25.83
N ILE A 53 2.26 7.06 -24.87
CA ILE A 53 2.34 8.27 -24.03
C ILE A 53 2.34 7.82 -22.58
N SER A 54 3.16 8.44 -21.72
CA SER A 54 3.19 8.11 -20.29
C SER A 54 1.97 8.71 -19.57
N ILE A 55 1.11 7.84 -19.03
CA ILE A 55 -0.13 8.19 -18.34
C ILE A 55 0.05 8.00 -16.84
N SER A 56 -0.39 8.99 -16.06
CA SER A 56 -0.38 8.93 -14.60
C SER A 56 -1.32 7.84 -14.06
N PRO A 57 -0.92 7.08 -13.03
CA PRO A 57 -1.72 5.96 -12.49
C PRO A 57 -3.04 6.38 -11.83
N TRP A 58 -3.13 7.62 -11.35
CA TRP A 58 -4.37 8.26 -10.89
C TRP A 58 -4.28 9.77 -11.16
N PRO A 59 -5.41 10.51 -11.16
CA PRO A 59 -5.46 11.89 -11.68
C PRO A 59 -4.55 12.90 -10.97
N TRP A 60 -4.21 12.67 -9.70
CA TRP A 60 -3.33 13.51 -8.89
C TRP A 60 -1.96 12.85 -8.61
N ALA A 61 -1.56 11.87 -9.41
CA ALA A 61 -0.23 11.28 -9.28
C ALA A 61 0.82 12.24 -9.84
N ASP A 62 1.70 12.73 -8.97
CA ASP A 62 2.86 13.57 -9.32
C ASP A 62 3.97 12.80 -10.04
N THR A 63 3.80 11.49 -10.25
CA THR A 63 4.82 10.57 -10.76
C THR A 63 4.25 9.75 -11.92
N LYS A 64 5.10 9.49 -12.91
CA LYS A 64 4.74 8.81 -14.13
C LYS A 64 5.56 7.53 -14.34
N PRO A 65 5.00 6.49 -14.94
CA PRO A 65 5.76 5.30 -15.31
C PRO A 65 6.80 5.66 -16.40
N MET A 66 8.08 5.39 -16.12
CA MET A 66 9.19 5.65 -17.05
C MET A 66 9.71 4.38 -17.73
N ALA A 67 9.82 3.29 -16.97
CA ALA A 67 10.36 2.03 -17.50
C ALA A 67 9.70 0.82 -16.83
N ARG A 68 9.83 -0.36 -17.45
CA ARG A 68 9.43 -1.63 -16.85
C ARG A 68 10.63 -2.57 -16.85
N ILE A 69 10.98 -3.04 -15.66
CA ILE A 69 12.05 -4.03 -15.47
C ILE A 69 11.38 -5.40 -15.37
N ASN A 70 11.75 -6.32 -16.26
CA ASN A 70 11.28 -7.70 -16.25
C ASN A 70 12.36 -8.63 -15.69
N PHE A 71 12.12 -9.21 -14.52
CA PHE A 71 12.99 -10.19 -13.89
C PHE A 71 12.64 -11.59 -14.41
N ILE A 72 13.29 -12.01 -15.49
CA ILE A 72 13.02 -13.30 -16.17
C ILE A 72 13.13 -14.49 -15.21
N LYS A 73 14.14 -14.50 -14.34
CA LYS A 73 14.36 -15.60 -13.37
C LYS A 73 13.29 -15.67 -12.27
N GLN A 74 12.67 -14.54 -11.93
CA GLN A 74 11.71 -14.42 -10.83
C GLN A 74 10.26 -14.37 -11.34
N LYS A 75 10.06 -14.38 -12.67
CA LYS A 75 8.77 -14.18 -13.34
C LYS A 75 8.00 -12.96 -12.80
N GLN A 76 8.73 -11.91 -12.45
CA GLN A 76 8.17 -10.70 -11.87
C GLN A 76 8.50 -9.51 -12.77
N SER A 77 7.57 -8.58 -12.86
CA SER A 77 7.79 -7.31 -13.56
C SER A 77 7.56 -6.15 -12.60
N LEU A 78 8.50 -5.22 -12.54
CA LEU A 78 8.40 -4.00 -11.75
C LEU A 78 8.29 -2.80 -12.69
N ILE A 79 7.37 -1.90 -12.37
CA ILE A 79 7.26 -0.60 -13.04
C ILE A 79 8.17 0.37 -12.27
N VAL A 80 9.05 1.05 -13.00
CA VAL A 80 9.92 2.11 -12.48
C VAL A 80 9.21 3.43 -12.71
N MET A 81 9.05 4.18 -11.63
CA MET A 81 8.38 5.48 -11.65
C MET A 81 9.40 6.61 -11.73
N GLU A 82 9.00 7.74 -12.31
CA GLU A 82 9.83 8.93 -12.41
C GLU A 82 10.11 9.52 -11.02
N GLY A 83 11.40 9.58 -10.64
CA GLY A 83 11.89 10.30 -9.47
C GLY A 83 12.11 9.44 -8.22
N SER A 84 13.14 9.79 -7.45
CA SER A 84 13.60 9.06 -6.26
C SER A 84 12.97 9.56 -4.95
N SER A 85 11.76 10.13 -5.00
CA SER A 85 11.13 10.67 -3.80
C SER A 85 10.73 9.54 -2.83
N GLY A 86 10.79 9.77 -1.51
CA GLY A 86 10.38 8.78 -0.52
C GLY A 86 8.92 8.31 -0.67
N ARG A 87 8.07 9.14 -1.30
CA ARG A 87 6.69 8.79 -1.66
C ARG A 87 6.64 7.84 -2.85
N THR A 88 7.48 8.05 -3.86
CA THR A 88 7.60 7.18 -5.06
C THR A 88 8.16 5.82 -4.66
N LEU A 89 9.26 5.81 -3.90
CA LEU A 89 9.94 4.61 -3.40
C LEU A 89 9.05 3.73 -2.51
N ALA A 90 8.04 4.31 -1.86
CA ALA A 90 7.07 3.56 -1.07
C ALA A 90 6.15 2.67 -1.93
N PHE A 91 6.02 2.96 -3.23
CA PHE A 91 5.15 2.23 -4.16
C PHE A 91 5.91 1.55 -5.29
N ALA A 92 7.00 2.11 -5.78
CA ALA A 92 7.76 1.56 -6.90
C ALA A 92 9.22 2.00 -6.82
N PRO A 93 10.17 1.21 -7.38
CA PRO A 93 11.52 1.71 -7.59
C PRO A 93 11.50 2.99 -8.45
N GLY A 94 12.31 3.96 -8.05
CA GLY A 94 12.63 5.15 -8.85
C GLY A 94 13.86 4.96 -9.71
#